data_AF-A0A552H723-F1
#
_entry.id   AF-A0A552H723-F1
#
_cell.length_a   1.000
_cell.length_b   1.000
_cell.length_c   1.000
_cell.angle_alpha   90.00
_cell.angle_beta   90.00
_cell.angle_gamma   90.00
#
_symmetry.space_group_name_H-M   'P 1'
#
loop_
_entity.id
_entity.type
_entity.pdbx_description
1 polymer ?
#
loop_
_entity_poly.entity_id
_entity_poly.type
_entity_poly.pdbx_seq_one_letter_code
_entity_poly.pdbx_strand_id
1 'polypeptide(L)'
;MNQSLSDALEPIAAAFRSLGTPEPIVHWGHPVMMGIVVLVMGSYTAYAGWQSRLSKDGDVVAKNRADHRKLAPWLFLFIVLGYTGGILSLVMQKHPILESSHFWTGSVAIGLLAFNGLLSLTGFNGDKKELFRTIHAYIGSIALILLLVHGVFGLQLGLSL
;
A
#
# COMPACT_ATOMS: atom_id res chain seq x y z
N MET A 1 -5.07 24.45 -6.70
CA MET A 1 -5.63 23.13 -6.28
C MET A 1 -4.98 22.60 -5.01
N ASN A 2 -3.65 22.69 -4.83
CA ASN A 2 -2.95 22.14 -3.65
C ASN A 2 -3.31 22.82 -2.31
N GLN A 3 -3.43 24.16 -2.30
CA GLN A 3 -3.87 24.93 -1.11
C GLN A 3 -5.28 24.52 -0.68
N SER A 4 -6.25 24.52 -1.61
CA SER A 4 -7.64 24.13 -1.31
C SER A 4 -7.79 22.72 -0.71
N LEU A 5 -6.93 21.76 -1.07
CA LEU A 5 -6.96 20.41 -0.47
C LEU A 5 -6.36 20.41 0.94
N SER A 6 -5.25 21.11 1.13
CA SER A 6 -4.59 21.23 2.44
C SER A 6 -5.50 21.97 3.43
N ASP A 7 -6.17 23.04 2.97
CA ASP A 7 -7.14 23.81 3.77
C ASP A 7 -8.33 22.96 4.21
N ALA A 8 -8.80 22.05 3.34
CA ALA A 8 -9.90 21.14 3.67
C ALA A 8 -9.51 20.11 4.76
N LEU A 9 -8.23 19.73 4.83
CA LEU A 9 -7.71 18.76 5.79
C LEU A 9 -7.14 19.40 7.06
N GLU A 10 -6.93 20.72 7.04
CA GLU A 10 -6.37 21.50 8.14
C GLU A 10 -7.11 21.30 9.48
N PRO A 11 -8.46 21.23 9.56
CA PRO A 11 -9.14 20.97 10.83
C PRO A 11 -8.75 19.63 11.47
N ILE A 12 -8.53 18.60 10.66
CA ILE A 12 -8.08 17.27 11.13
C ILE A 12 -6.63 17.38 11.59
N ALA A 13 -5.76 18.00 10.79
CA ALA A 13 -4.36 18.19 11.16
C ALA A 13 -4.18 19.04 12.44
N ALA A 14 -5.04 20.03 12.64
CA ALA A 14 -5.07 20.86 13.85
C ALA A 14 -5.47 20.05 15.09
N ALA A 15 -6.46 19.17 14.96
CA ALA A 15 -6.84 18.24 16.03
C ALA A 15 -5.71 17.27 16.40
N PHE A 16 -4.93 16.79 15.42
CA PHE A 16 -3.76 15.94 15.71
C PHE A 16 -2.57 16.72 16.29
N ARG A 17 -2.38 17.98 15.89
CA ARG A 17 -1.36 18.85 16.48
C ARG A 17 -1.66 19.19 17.94
N SER A 18 -2.94 19.34 18.31
CA SER A 18 -3.31 19.64 19.71
C SER A 18 -3.04 18.47 20.68
N LEU A 19 -2.83 17.25 20.16
CA LEU A 19 -2.42 16.09 20.96
C LEU A 19 -0.95 16.19 21.45
N GLY A 20 -0.16 17.13 20.92
CA GLY A 20 1.25 17.27 21.28
C GLY A 20 2.13 16.12 20.78
N THR A 21 1.73 15.48 19.68
CA THR A 21 2.50 14.38 19.07
C THR A 21 3.93 14.84 18.73
N PRO A 22 4.98 14.18 19.24
CA PRO A 22 6.35 14.53 18.96
C PRO A 22 6.67 14.55 17.47
N GLU A 23 7.47 15.53 17.03
CA GLU A 23 7.88 15.70 15.63
C GLU A 23 8.43 14.40 15.01
N PRO A 24 9.29 13.60 15.68
CA PRO A 24 9.80 12.37 15.06
C PRO A 24 8.71 11.35 14.73
N ILE A 25 7.61 11.34 15.50
CA ILE A 25 6.47 10.46 15.25
C ILE A 25 5.64 10.98 14.07
N VAL A 26 5.42 12.31 13.99
CA VAL A 26 4.71 12.93 12.86
C VAL A 26 5.48 12.72 11.56
N HIS A 27 6.79 12.86 11.60
CA HIS A 27 7.70 12.80 10.46
C HIS A 27 7.95 11.36 10.01
N TRP A 28 8.34 10.47 10.93
CA TRP A 28 8.80 9.12 10.61
C TRP A 28 7.78 8.02 10.90
N GLY A 29 6.66 8.33 11.55
CA GLY A 29 5.63 7.32 11.88
C GLY A 29 5.08 6.62 10.64
N HIS A 30 4.69 7.39 9.62
CA HIS A 30 4.22 6.83 8.34
C HIS A 30 5.27 5.92 7.66
N PRO A 31 6.51 6.38 7.33
CA PRO A 31 7.46 5.54 6.62
C PRO A 31 7.90 4.30 7.42
N VAL A 32 8.00 4.38 8.75
CA VAL A 32 8.32 3.21 9.59
C VAL A 32 7.21 2.16 9.50
N MET A 33 5.95 2.57 9.70
CA MET A 33 4.82 1.64 9.64
C MET A 33 4.64 1.05 8.23
N MET A 34 4.80 1.87 7.20
CA MET A 34 4.73 1.42 5.81
C MET A 34 5.89 0.50 5.43
N GLY A 35 7.08 0.72 5.98
CA GLY A 35 8.21 -0.19 5.83
C GLY A 35 7.86 -1.59 6.33
N ILE A 36 7.22 -1.71 7.49
CA ILE A 36 6.77 -3.00 8.03
C ILE A 36 5.71 -3.62 7.12
N VAL A 37 4.68 -2.85 6.75
CA VAL A 37 3.57 -3.34 5.91
C VAL A 37 4.08 -3.83 4.55
N VAL A 38 4.94 -3.07 3.87
CA VAL A 38 5.42 -3.42 2.53
C VAL A 38 6.49 -4.52 2.60
N LEU A 39 7.54 -4.33 3.41
CA LEU A 39 8.70 -5.22 3.39
C LEU A 39 8.44 -6.56 4.08
N VAL A 40 7.62 -6.59 5.13
CA VAL A 40 7.32 -7.83 5.86
C VAL A 40 6.05 -8.45 5.31
N MET A 41 4.93 -7.75 5.49
CA MET A 41 3.62 -8.32 5.16
C MET A 41 3.42 -8.42 3.64
N GLY A 42 3.84 -7.41 2.87
CA GLY A 42 3.79 -7.40 1.42
C GLY A 42 4.62 -8.53 0.81
N SER A 43 5.90 -8.62 1.17
CA SER A 43 6.80 -9.67 0.69
C SER A 43 6.28 -11.07 1.00
N TYR A 44 5.81 -11.33 2.23
CA TYR A 44 5.24 -12.63 2.59
C TYR A 44 3.93 -12.93 1.83
N THR A 45 3.06 -11.92 1.68
CA THR A 45 1.80 -12.08 0.93
C THR A 45 2.07 -12.45 -0.53
N ALA A 46 3.03 -11.79 -1.20
CA ALA A 46 3.41 -12.15 -2.55
C ALA A 46 4.09 -13.51 -2.65
N TYR A 47 4.99 -13.82 -1.72
CA TYR A 47 5.62 -15.14 -1.62
C TYR A 47 4.56 -16.25 -1.53
N ALA A 48 3.59 -16.11 -0.62
CA ALA A 48 2.50 -17.07 -0.45
C ALA A 48 1.65 -17.18 -1.72
N GLY A 49 1.35 -16.06 -2.39
CA GLY A 49 0.66 -16.05 -3.68
C GLY A 49 1.38 -16.89 -4.74
N TRP A 50 2.69 -16.70 -4.89
CA TRP A 50 3.50 -17.44 -5.87
C TRP A 50 3.71 -18.91 -5.48
N GLN A 51 3.95 -19.22 -4.20
CA GLN A 51 4.05 -20.61 -3.73
C GLN A 51 2.77 -21.40 -3.99
N SER A 52 1.60 -20.76 -3.85
CA SER A 52 0.31 -21.39 -4.16
C SER A 52 0.11 -21.72 -5.65
N ARG A 53 0.94 -21.15 -6.55
CA ARG A 53 0.92 -21.38 -8.00
C ARG A 53 2.03 -22.32 -8.47
N LEU A 54 3.22 -22.23 -7.88
CA LEU A 54 4.43 -22.89 -8.40
C LEU A 54 4.77 -24.20 -7.69
N SER A 55 4.31 -24.38 -6.44
CA SER A 55 4.57 -25.62 -5.71
C SER A 55 3.81 -26.80 -6.29
N LYS A 56 4.42 -27.99 -6.22
CA LYS A 56 3.80 -29.29 -6.54
C LYS A 56 3.31 -30.03 -5.29
N ASP A 57 3.73 -29.59 -4.11
CA ASP A 57 3.30 -30.13 -2.83
C ASP A 57 1.92 -29.56 -2.46
N GLY A 58 0.93 -30.45 -2.32
CA GLY A 58 -0.45 -30.09 -2.05
C GLY A 58 -0.66 -29.34 -0.73
N ASP A 59 0.10 -29.70 0.32
CA ASP A 59 -0.01 -29.06 1.64
C ASP A 59 0.60 -27.65 1.59
N VAL A 60 1.73 -27.50 0.89
CA VAL A 60 2.35 -26.19 0.64
C VAL A 60 1.39 -25.30 -0.16
N VAL A 61 0.74 -25.82 -1.20
CA VAL A 61 -0.23 -25.06 -2.00
C VAL A 61 -1.42 -24.62 -1.16
N ALA A 62 -2.01 -25.54 -0.38
CA ALA A 62 -3.18 -25.26 0.46
C ALA A 62 -2.87 -24.19 1.52
N LYS A 63 -1.76 -24.35 2.25
CA LYS A 63 -1.33 -23.40 3.28
C LYS A 63 -1.10 -22.01 2.70
N ASN A 64 -0.23 -21.90 1.69
CA ASN A 64 0.14 -20.59 1.11
C ASN A 64 -1.05 -19.89 0.44
N ARG A 65 -1.98 -20.65 -0.14
CA ARG A 65 -3.24 -20.07 -0.66
C ARG A 65 -4.10 -19.49 0.45
N ALA A 66 -4.24 -20.20 1.57
CA ALA A 66 -4.99 -19.71 2.73
C ALA A 66 -4.33 -18.45 3.31
N ASP A 67 -3.00 -18.46 3.47
CA ASP A 67 -2.25 -17.32 3.99
C ASP A 67 -2.37 -16.10 3.05
N HIS A 68 -2.19 -16.27 1.74
CA HIS A 68 -2.35 -15.20 0.78
C HIS A 68 -3.77 -14.60 0.82
N ARG A 69 -4.81 -15.46 0.82
CA ARG A 69 -6.21 -15.02 0.88
C ARG A 69 -6.53 -14.30 2.19
N LYS A 70 -5.88 -14.69 3.29
CA LYS A 70 -6.04 -14.03 4.59
C LYS A 70 -5.34 -12.68 4.62
N LEU A 71 -4.10 -12.59 4.14
CA LEU A 71 -3.26 -11.41 4.31
C LEU A 71 -3.48 -10.34 3.24
N ALA A 72 -3.78 -10.70 2.00
CA ALA A 72 -3.92 -9.73 0.91
C ALA A 72 -4.96 -8.61 1.17
N PRO A 73 -6.15 -8.89 1.74
CA PRO A 73 -7.10 -7.83 2.09
C PRO A 73 -6.57 -6.89 3.19
N TRP A 74 -5.89 -7.44 4.20
CA TRP A 74 -5.28 -6.65 5.26
C TRP A 74 -4.11 -5.80 4.75
N LEU A 75 -3.29 -6.35 3.85
CA LEU A 75 -2.23 -5.61 3.19
C LEU A 75 -2.83 -4.40 2.46
N PHE A 76 -3.85 -4.62 1.64
CA PHE A 76 -4.53 -3.51 0.93
C PHE A 76 -5.10 -2.47 1.90
N LEU A 77 -5.78 -2.91 2.96
CA LEU A 77 -6.33 -2.01 3.98
C LEU A 77 -5.22 -1.16 4.63
N PHE A 78 -4.12 -1.77 5.06
CA PHE A 78 -3.03 -1.05 5.71
C PHE A 78 -2.29 -0.12 4.74
N ILE A 79 -2.18 -0.45 3.46
CA ILE A 79 -1.67 0.49 2.44
C ILE A 79 -2.59 1.72 2.32
N VAL A 80 -3.91 1.52 2.27
CA VAL A 80 -4.87 2.64 2.17
C VAL A 80 -4.88 3.51 3.42
N LEU A 81 -4.85 2.91 4.61
CA LEU A 81 -4.71 3.65 5.87
C LEU A 81 -3.35 4.36 5.98
N GLY A 82 -2.29 3.72 5.48
CA GLY A 82 -0.98 4.32 5.38
C GLY A 82 -0.99 5.56 4.50
N TYR A 83 -1.66 5.50 3.35
CA TYR A 83 -1.80 6.63 2.42
C TYR A 83 -2.51 7.83 3.05
N THR A 84 -3.60 7.61 3.80
CA THR A 84 -4.24 8.71 4.53
C THR A 84 -3.34 9.26 5.64
N GLY A 85 -2.58 8.40 6.32
CA GLY A 85 -1.57 8.81 7.30
C GLY A 85 -0.43 9.64 6.69
N GLY A 86 0.04 9.31 5.49
CA GLY A 86 1.06 10.07 4.76
C GLY A 86 0.56 11.46 4.36
N ILE A 87 -0.67 11.56 3.85
CA ILE A 87 -1.32 12.85 3.57
C ILE A 87 -1.43 13.67 4.85
N LEU A 88 -1.93 13.08 5.94
CA LEU A 88 -2.07 13.78 7.22
C LEU A 88 -0.73 14.29 7.74
N SER A 89 0.34 13.48 7.65
CA SER A 89 1.69 13.87 8.03
C SER A 89 2.17 15.12 7.27
N LEU A 90 1.96 15.19 5.95
CA LEU A 90 2.30 16.38 5.15
C LEU A 90 1.52 17.62 5.60
N VAL A 91 0.21 17.49 5.82
CA VAL A 91 -0.64 18.62 6.26
C VAL A 91 -0.26 19.08 7.66
N MET A 92 0.04 18.15 8.58
CA MET A 92 0.52 18.49 9.93
C MET A 92 1.84 19.29 9.90
N GLN A 93 2.70 18.99 8.93
CA GLN A 93 3.99 19.65 8.72
C GLN A 93 3.92 20.85 7.76
N LYS A 94 2.73 21.23 7.27
CA LYS A 94 2.51 22.37 6.36
C LYS A 94 3.19 22.24 4.98
N HIS A 95 3.32 21.02 4.48
CA HIS A 95 3.86 20.74 3.15
C HIS A 95 2.78 20.47 2.09
N PRO A 96 3.06 20.79 0.82
CA PRO A 96 2.17 20.50 -0.30
C PRO A 96 1.92 19.00 -0.51
N ILE A 97 0.67 18.60 -0.74
CA ILE A 97 0.28 17.19 -0.88
C ILE A 97 0.64 16.64 -2.28
N LEU A 98 0.24 17.35 -3.35
CA LEU A 98 0.23 16.82 -4.73
C LEU A 98 1.57 16.96 -5.48
N GLU A 99 2.60 17.52 -4.85
CA GLU A 99 3.86 17.90 -5.51
C GLU A 99 4.91 16.77 -5.51
N SER A 100 4.77 15.79 -4.61
CA SER A 100 5.78 14.74 -4.48
C SER A 100 5.54 13.57 -5.45
N SER A 101 6.62 13.01 -6.00
CA SER A 101 6.56 11.73 -6.72
C SER A 101 6.06 10.59 -5.83
N HIS A 102 6.30 10.69 -4.52
CA HIS A 102 5.79 9.74 -3.52
C HIS A 102 4.26 9.70 -3.51
N PHE A 103 3.57 10.86 -3.49
CA PHE A 103 2.11 10.92 -3.54
C PHE A 103 1.53 10.22 -4.78
N TRP A 104 2.07 10.51 -5.96
CA TRP A 104 1.57 9.95 -7.23
C TRP A 104 1.86 8.45 -7.35
N THR A 105 3.06 8.01 -7.00
CA THR A 105 3.38 6.57 -7.01
C THR A 105 2.54 5.78 -6.02
N GLY A 106 2.23 6.34 -4.85
CA GLY A 106 1.33 5.73 -3.87
C GLY A 106 -0.11 5.63 -4.39
N SER A 107 -0.59 6.68 -5.05
CA SER A 107 -1.92 6.70 -5.69
C SER A 107 -2.05 5.62 -6.76
N VAL A 108 -1.04 5.48 -7.63
CA VAL A 108 -1.01 4.44 -8.66
C VAL A 108 -0.92 3.04 -8.03
N ALA A 109 -0.11 2.85 -6.99
CA ALA A 109 0.00 1.58 -6.28
C ALA A 109 -1.36 1.14 -5.68
N ILE A 110 -2.10 2.05 -5.04
CA ILE A 110 -3.44 1.76 -4.53
C ILE A 110 -4.40 1.39 -5.66
N GLY A 111 -4.38 2.14 -6.77
CA GLY A 111 -5.20 1.84 -7.94
C GLY A 111 -4.92 0.44 -8.49
N LEU A 112 -3.64 0.06 -8.63
CA LEU A 112 -3.23 -1.26 -9.07
C LEU A 112 -3.67 -2.35 -8.10
N LEU A 113 -3.49 -2.16 -6.79
CA LEU A 113 -3.90 -3.13 -5.78
C LEU A 113 -5.43 -3.31 -5.72
N ALA A 114 -6.18 -2.21 -5.82
CA ALA A 114 -7.64 -2.24 -5.86
C ALA A 114 -8.14 -3.00 -7.09
N PHE A 115 -7.59 -2.69 -8.27
CA PHE A 115 -7.89 -3.42 -9.50
C PHE A 115 -7.52 -4.91 -9.37
N ASN A 116 -6.36 -5.21 -8.80
CA ASN A 116 -5.91 -6.57 -8.59
C ASN A 116 -6.84 -7.37 -7.64
N GLY A 117 -7.33 -6.72 -6.58
CA GLY A 117 -8.33 -7.27 -5.68
C GLY A 117 -9.64 -7.57 -6.39
N LEU A 118 -10.13 -6.63 -7.21
CA LEU A 118 -11.33 -6.82 -8.03
C LEU A 118 -11.22 -8.02 -8.99
N LEU A 119 -10.07 -8.22 -9.63
CA LEU A 119 -9.83 -9.41 -10.48
C LEU A 119 -10.03 -10.72 -9.71
N SER A 120 -9.60 -10.76 -8.44
CA SER A 120 -9.74 -11.97 -7.60
C SER A 120 -11.18 -12.22 -7.18
N LEU A 121 -11.98 -11.16 -7.01
CA LEU A 121 -13.38 -11.25 -6.58
C LEU A 121 -14.31 -11.63 -7.74
N THR A 122 -14.04 -11.13 -8.94
CA THR A 122 -14.95 -11.26 -10.09
C THR A 122 -14.46 -12.25 -11.15
N GLY A 123 -13.15 -12.39 -11.33
CA GLY A 123 -12.56 -13.10 -12.47
C GLY A 123 -12.19 -14.56 -12.22
N PHE A 124 -12.26 -15.04 -10.98
CA PHE A 124 -11.80 -16.39 -10.63
C PHE A 124 -12.89 -17.48 -10.78
N ASN A 125 -14.05 -17.10 -11.31
CA ASN A 125 -15.15 -17.99 -11.64
C ASN A 125 -15.31 -18.06 -13.17
N GLY A 126 -15.69 -19.23 -13.69
CA GLY A 126 -15.97 -19.44 -15.12
C GLY A 126 -14.77 -19.86 -15.98
N ASP A 127 -14.98 -19.91 -17.30
CA ASP A 127 -14.08 -20.59 -18.25
C ASP A 127 -12.72 -19.91 -18.41
N LYS A 128 -12.64 -18.60 -18.16
CA LYS A 128 -11.40 -17.80 -18.28
C LYS A 128 -10.61 -17.70 -16.97
N LYS A 129 -10.96 -18.48 -15.93
CA LYS A 129 -10.35 -18.36 -14.58
C LYS A 129 -8.82 -18.35 -14.58
N GLU A 130 -8.15 -19.17 -15.39
CA GLU A 130 -6.68 -19.26 -15.38
C GLU A 130 -6.02 -18.03 -15.99
N LEU A 131 -6.66 -17.40 -16.98
CA LEU A 131 -6.24 -16.11 -17.51
C LEU A 131 -6.31 -15.03 -16.43
N PHE A 132 -7.47 -14.90 -15.75
CA PHE A 132 -7.63 -13.92 -14.67
C PHE A 132 -6.66 -14.15 -13.51
N ARG A 133 -6.44 -15.40 -13.10
CA ARG A 133 -5.44 -15.75 -12.06
C ARG A 133 -4.03 -15.36 -12.47
N THR A 134 -3.72 -15.45 -13.75
CA THR A 134 -2.40 -15.07 -14.30
C THR A 134 -2.25 -13.56 -14.36
N ILE A 135 -3.25 -12.83 -14.85
CA ILE A 135 -3.28 -11.36 -14.82
C ILE A 135 -3.13 -10.86 -13.38
N HIS A 136 -3.88 -11.44 -12.43
CA HIS A 136 -3.80 -11.09 -11.02
C HIS A 136 -2.38 -11.28 -10.44
N ALA A 137 -1.71 -12.37 -10.77
CA ALA A 137 -0.35 -12.64 -10.29
C ALA A 137 0.65 -11.59 -10.80
N TYR A 138 0.59 -11.22 -12.08
CA TYR A 138 1.49 -10.23 -12.67
C TYR A 138 1.17 -8.80 -12.20
N ILE A 139 -0.10 -8.39 -12.15
CA ILE A 139 -0.48 -7.07 -11.64
C ILE A 139 -0.10 -6.94 -10.16
N GLY A 140 -0.35 -7.97 -9.34
CA GLY A 140 0.08 -7.98 -7.94
C GLY A 140 1.59 -7.85 -7.79
N SER A 141 2.37 -8.51 -8.66
CA SER A 141 3.83 -8.41 -8.65
C SER A 141 4.32 -7.01 -9.06
N ILE A 142 3.73 -6.43 -10.11
CA ILE A 142 4.01 -5.05 -10.54
C ILE A 142 3.69 -4.06 -9.41
N ALA A 143 2.54 -4.23 -8.74
CA ALA A 143 2.15 -3.38 -7.62
C ALA A 143 3.16 -3.45 -6.46
N LEU A 144 3.66 -4.65 -6.13
CA LEU A 144 4.70 -4.77 -5.08
C LEU A 144 6.03 -4.15 -5.48
N ILE A 145 6.47 -4.34 -6.72
CA ILE A 145 7.69 -3.67 -7.22
C ILE A 145 7.52 -2.16 -7.16
N LEU A 146 6.37 -1.64 -7.58
CA LEU A 146 6.04 -0.22 -7.48
C LEU A 146 6.05 0.26 -6.02
N LEU A 147 5.55 -0.52 -5.07
CA LEU A 147 5.60 -0.18 -3.65
C LEU A 147 7.03 -0.08 -3.10
N LEU A 148 7.97 -0.90 -3.59
CA LEU A 148 9.39 -0.77 -3.24
C LEU A 148 9.97 0.55 -3.78
N VAL A 149 9.70 0.87 -5.04
CA VAL A 149 10.11 2.15 -5.66
C VAL A 149 9.46 3.34 -4.95
N HIS A 150 8.19 3.23 -4.61
CA HIS A 150 7.44 4.21 -3.84
C HIS A 150 8.06 4.46 -2.46
N GLY A 151 8.57 3.41 -1.80
CA GLY A 151 9.32 3.51 -0.55
C GLY A 151 10.61 4.32 -0.69
N VAL A 152 11.33 4.17 -1.82
CA VAL A 152 12.50 5.02 -2.12
C VAL A 152 12.11 6.49 -2.25
N PHE A 153 11.04 6.80 -2.98
CA PHE A 153 10.53 8.17 -3.06
C PHE A 153 10.04 8.69 -1.70
N GLY A 154 9.50 7.82 -0.85
CA GLY A 154 9.08 8.18 0.50
C GLY A 154 10.25 8.54 1.41
N LEU A 155 11.34 7.77 1.34
CA LEU A 155 12.56 8.08 2.07
C LEU A 155 13.19 9.39 1.57
N GLN A 156 13.25 9.59 0.25
CA GLN A 156 13.73 10.85 -0.33
C GLN A 156 12.90 12.05 0.12
N LEU A 157 11.57 11.93 0.09
CA LEU A 157 10.67 12.96 0.59
C LEU A 157 10.92 13.24 2.07
N GLY A 158 10.94 12.20 2.91
CA GLY A 158 11.18 12.35 4.35
C GLY A 158 12.54 12.96 4.70
N LEU A 159 13.59 12.77 3.89
CA LEU A 159 14.88 13.43 4.09
C LEU A 159 14.90 14.90 3.63
N SER A 160 13.88 15.34 2.89
CA SER A 160 13.77 16.70 2.33
C SER A 160 12.76 17.60 3.04
N LEU A 161 11.91 17.01 3.90
CA LEU A 161 11.01 17.73 4.81
C LEU A 161 11.83 18.27 5.98
#